data_AF-A0A453NIM5-F1
#
_entry.id   AF-A0A453NIM5-F1
#
_cell.length_a   1.000
_cell.length_b   1.000
_cell.length_c   1.000
_cell.angle_alpha   90.00
_cell.angle_beta   90.00
_cell.angle_gamma   90.00
#
_symmetry.space_group_name_H-M   'P 1'
#
loop_
_entity.id
_entity.type
_entity.pdbx_description
1 polymer ?
#
loop_
_entity_poly.entity_id
_entity_poly.type
_entity_poly.pdbx_seq_one_letter_code
_entity_poly.pdbx_strand_id
1 'polypeptide(L)'
;IIQICSVTMGEEQQQPVPEPIQQLLSEFSEVFGEPQGLPPRRACDHCIPLIPGAQPVNIRPYRHKPDHKDEIEKQVEELLKVGIIQPSTC
;
A
#
# COMPACT_ATOMS: atom_id res chain seq x y z
N ILE A 1 -0.58 20.69 -28.09
CA ILE A 1 -2.01 20.33 -28.11
C ILE A 1 -2.15 19.13 -27.19
N ILE A 2 -2.58 19.33 -25.95
CA ILE A 2 -2.76 18.24 -24.98
C ILE A 2 -4.17 17.70 -25.20
N GLN A 3 -4.28 16.51 -25.78
CA GLN A 3 -5.56 15.85 -25.97
C GLN A 3 -5.90 15.09 -24.69
N ILE A 4 -6.92 15.58 -23.98
CA ILE A 4 -7.46 14.94 -22.78
C ILE A 4 -8.56 13.99 -23.26
N CYS A 5 -8.31 12.68 -23.17
CA CYS A 5 -9.34 11.68 -23.45
C CYS A 5 -10.27 11.50 -22.25
N SER A 6 -11.56 11.66 -22.49
CA SER A 6 -12.64 11.37 -21.54
C SER A 6 -12.78 9.85 -21.36
N VAL A 7 -12.77 9.38 -20.11
CA VAL A 7 -13.10 7.98 -19.78
C VAL A 7 -14.60 7.78 -19.97
N THR A 8 -15.00 7.17 -21.08
CA THR A 8 -16.36 6.63 -21.25
C THR A 8 -16.37 5.18 -20.78
N MET A 9 -17.24 4.88 -19.81
CA MET A 9 -17.51 3.50 -19.41
C MET A 9 -18.33 2.82 -20.51
N GLY A 10 -17.66 2.21 -21.48
CA GLY A 10 -18.32 1.50 -22.58
C GLY A 10 -17.32 1.00 -23.62
N GLU A 11 -17.23 -0.32 -23.72
CA GLU A 11 -16.53 -1.13 -24.73
C GLU A 11 -14.98 -0.97 -24.78
N GLU A 12 -14.28 -2.00 -24.31
CA GLU A 12 -12.82 -2.17 -24.43
C GLU A 12 -12.42 -2.34 -25.91
N GLN A 13 -12.37 -1.24 -26.65
CA GLN A 13 -11.56 -1.18 -27.85
C GLN A 13 -10.13 -0.94 -27.40
N GLN A 14 -9.36 -2.02 -27.23
CA GLN A 14 -7.92 -1.97 -26.95
C GLN A 14 -7.20 -1.33 -28.16
N GLN A 15 -7.17 0.00 -28.21
CA GLN A 15 -6.24 0.71 -29.07
C GLN A 15 -4.82 0.37 -28.59
N PRO A 16 -3.88 0.06 -29.49
CA PRO A 16 -2.51 -0.27 -29.10
C PRO A 16 -1.90 0.93 -28.37
N VAL A 17 -1.31 0.67 -27.20
CA VAL A 17 -0.62 1.68 -26.42
C VAL A 17 0.50 2.27 -27.29
N PRO A 18 0.56 3.61 -27.47
CA PRO A 18 1.63 4.24 -28.23
C PRO A 18 3.03 3.82 -27.74
N GLU A 19 3.97 3.57 -28.66
CA GLU A 19 5.32 3.10 -28.34
C GLU A 19 6.03 3.90 -27.21
N PRO A 20 5.97 5.24 -27.16
CA PRO A 20 6.63 5.99 -26.09
C PRO A 20 6.05 5.67 -24.71
N ILE A 21 4.75 5.39 -24.63
CA ILE A 21 4.08 5.03 -23.38
C ILE A 21 4.43 3.59 -23.00
N GLN A 22 4.52 2.69 -23.97
CA GLN A 22 4.91 1.30 -23.73
C GLN A 22 6.34 1.18 -23.19
N GLN A 23 7.27 2.00 -23.70
CA GLN A 23 8.62 2.10 -23.18
C GLN A 23 8.63 2.57 -21.73
N LEU A 24 7.88 3.63 -21.41
CA LEU A 24 7.76 4.15 -20.06
C LEU A 24 7.17 3.13 -19.07
N LEU A 25 6.11 2.42 -19.48
CA LEU A 25 5.49 1.38 -18.65
C LEU A 25 6.45 0.21 -18.38
N SER A 26 7.29 -0.11 -19.36
CA SER A 26 8.30 -1.16 -19.22
C SER A 26 9.42 -0.73 -18.27
N GLU A 27 9.91 0.51 -18.42
CA GLU A 27 10.93 1.13 -17.57
C GLU A 27 10.49 1.21 -16.10
N PHE A 28 9.23 1.60 -15.85
CA PHE A 28 8.68 1.76 -14.50
C PHE A 28 7.74 0.61 -14.10
N SER A 29 7.93 -0.58 -14.68
CA SER A 29 7.10 -1.76 -14.39
C SER A 29 7.04 -2.10 -12.89
N GLU A 30 8.13 -1.85 -12.16
CA GLU A 30 8.21 -2.04 -10.70
C GLU A 30 7.22 -1.16 -9.92
N VAL A 31 6.85 0.03 -10.42
CA VAL A 31 5.91 0.95 -9.75
C VAL A 31 4.50 0.34 -9.68
N PHE A 32 4.18 -0.54 -10.61
CA PHE A 32 2.89 -1.22 -10.72
C PHE A 32 2.92 -2.64 -10.12
N GLY A 33 4.09 -3.11 -9.70
CA GLY A 33 4.24 -4.39 -9.02
C GLY A 33 3.67 -4.35 -7.60
N GLU A 34 3.32 -5.53 -7.07
CA GLU A 34 2.98 -5.63 -5.66
C GLU A 34 4.20 -5.28 -4.79
N PRO A 35 4.03 -4.46 -3.74
CA PRO A 35 5.15 -4.05 -2.90
C PRO A 35 5.70 -5.24 -2.12
N GLN A 36 6.99 -5.53 -2.29
CA GLN A 36 7.68 -6.61 -1.59
C GLN A 36 8.30 -6.14 -0.26
N GLY A 37 7.46 -5.51 0.58
CA GLY A 37 7.84 -5.05 1.92
C GLY A 37 7.84 -3.53 2.09
N LEU A 38 8.53 -3.05 3.13
CA LEU A 38 8.61 -1.62 3.43
C LEU A 38 9.38 -0.84 2.34
N PRO A 39 8.93 0.38 2.01
CA PRO A 39 9.67 1.24 1.09
C PRO A 39 11.07 1.54 1.64
N PRO A 40 12.07 1.75 0.76
CA PRO A 40 13.41 2.11 1.19
C PRO A 40 13.38 3.43 1.97
N ARG A 41 14.30 3.57 2.93
CA ARG A 41 14.49 4.83 3.67
C ARG A 41 14.75 5.97 2.69
N ARG A 42 14.07 7.09 2.91
CA ARG A 42 14.21 8.31 2.12
C ARG A 42 14.96 9.36 2.94
N ALA A 43 15.38 10.45 2.31
CA ALA A 43 16.04 11.56 3.02
C ALA A 43 15.12 12.21 4.08
N CYS A 44 13.81 12.06 3.92
CA CYS A 44 12.81 12.53 4.86
C CYS A 44 11.93 11.34 5.26
N ASP A 45 12.00 10.94 6.52
CA ASP A 45 11.04 10.00 7.09
C ASP A 45 9.79 10.74 7.57
N HIS A 46 8.64 10.06 7.50
CA HIS A 46 7.41 10.60 8.05
C HIS A 46 7.47 10.57 9.58
N CYS A 47 7.15 11.71 10.21
CA CYS A 47 7.07 11.84 11.66
C CYS A 47 5.69 12.34 12.06
N ILE A 48 5.12 11.76 13.11
CA ILE A 48 3.88 12.23 13.73
C ILE A 48 4.27 13.08 14.94
N PRO A 49 4.10 14.42 14.89
CA PRO A 49 4.44 15.26 16.03
C PRO A 49 3.46 15.03 17.18
N LEU A 50 3.98 14.84 18.39
CA LEU A 50 3.18 14.69 19.60
C LEU A 50 3.05 16.03 20.33
N ILE A 51 1.92 16.22 21.03
CA ILE A 51 1.74 17.34 21.95
C ILE A 51 2.70 17.17 23.13
N PRO A 52 3.37 18.23 23.62
CA PRO A 52 4.24 18.15 24.79
C PRO A 52 3.53 17.50 25.99
N GLY A 53 4.16 16.47 26.57
CA GLY A 53 3.63 15.73 27.72
C GLY A 53 2.65 14.60 27.39
N ALA A 54 2.35 14.34 26.11
CA ALA A 54 1.52 13.21 25.70
C ALA A 54 2.08 11.87 26.21
N GLN A 55 1.23 11.08 26.85
CA GLN A 55 1.57 9.75 27.34
C GLN A 55 1.15 8.68 26.33
N PRO A 56 1.92 7.59 26.17
CA PRO A 56 1.51 6.46 25.35
C PRO A 56 0.18 5.87 25.85
N VAL A 57 -0.71 5.57 24.91
CA VAL A 57 -2.00 4.93 25.22
C VAL A 57 -1.85 3.42 25.02
N ASN A 58 -2.12 2.65 26.07
CA ASN A 58 -2.17 1.19 26.02
C ASN A 58 -3.58 0.72 26.38
N ILE A 59 -4.33 0.26 25.39
CA ILE A 59 -5.72 -0.19 25.54
C ILE A 59 -5.78 -1.69 25.26
N ARG A 60 -6.59 -2.40 26.04
CA ARG A 60 -6.82 -3.83 25.86
C ARG A 60 -7.45 -4.11 24.49
N PRO A 61 -7.00 -5.14 23.74
CA PRO A 61 -7.65 -5.55 22.51
C PRO A 61 -9.14 -5.84 22.69
N TYR A 62 -9.95 -5.49 21.69
CA TYR A 62 -11.38 -5.78 21.68
C TYR A 62 -11.64 -7.28 21.54
N ARG A 63 -12.83 -7.71 21.98
CA ARG A 63 -13.29 -9.09 21.81
C ARG A 63 -13.89 -9.25 20.41
N HIS A 64 -13.30 -10.13 19.61
CA HIS A 64 -13.81 -10.53 18.31
C HIS A 64 -14.55 -11.86 18.41
N LYS A 65 -15.51 -12.09 17.50
CA LYS A 65 -16.08 -13.43 17.27
C LYS A 65 -14.99 -14.35 16.69
N PRO A 66 -15.09 -15.68 16.87
CA PRO A 66 -14.10 -16.63 16.33
C PRO A 66 -13.78 -16.38 14.85
N ASP A 67 -14.80 -16.33 13.99
CA ASP A 67 -14.61 -16.16 12.54
C ASP A 67 -13.85 -14.87 12.16
N HIS A 68 -14.08 -13.78 12.91
CA HIS A 68 -13.35 -12.52 12.67
C HIS A 68 -11.91 -12.62 13.14
N LYS A 69 -11.68 -13.30 14.26
CA LYS A 69 -10.34 -13.50 14.80
C LYS A 69 -9.49 -14.31 13.81
N ASP A 70 -10.06 -15.37 13.25
CA ASP A 70 -9.36 -16.23 12.30
C ASP A 70 -8.95 -15.46 11.03
N GLU A 71 -9.84 -14.63 10.49
CA GLU A 71 -9.51 -13.79 9.33
C GLU A 71 -8.47 -12.70 9.66
N ILE A 72 -8.55 -12.08 10.84
CA ILE A 72 -7.54 -11.10 11.29
C ILE A 72 -6.17 -11.77 11.41
N GLU A 73 -6.10 -12.96 12.02
CA GLU A 73 -4.84 -13.69 12.19
C GLU A 73 -4.24 -14.08 10.83
N LYS A 74 -5.07 -14.53 9.89
CA LYS A 74 -4.64 -14.83 8.52
C LYS A 74 -4.06 -13.60 7.81
N GLN A 75 -4.75 -12.47 7.85
CA GLN A 75 -4.27 -11.22 7.23
C GLN A 75 -2.97 -10.73 7.88
N VAL A 76 -2.86 -10.83 9.21
CA VAL A 76 -1.63 -10.47 9.92
C VAL A 76 -0.47 -11.36 9.48
N GLU A 77 -0.68 -12.67 9.31
CA GLU A 77 0.35 -13.58 8.82
C GLU A 77 0.79 -13.24 7.38
N GLU A 78 -0.16 -12.93 6.49
CA GLU A 78 0.12 -12.49 5.12
C GLU A 78 0.93 -11.18 5.11
N LEU A 79 0.52 -10.17 5.90
CA LEU A 79 1.23 -8.88 5.97
C LEU A 79 2.65 -9.02 6.56
N LEU A 80 2.85 -9.93 7.52
CA LEU A 80 4.17 -10.26 8.05
C LEU A 80 5.05 -10.93 6.99
N LYS A 81 4.48 -11.87 6.21
CA LYS A 81 5.20 -12.54 5.11
C LYS A 81 5.63 -11.57 4.01
N VAL A 82 4.75 -10.63 3.65
CA VAL A 82 5.06 -9.59 2.66
C VAL A 82 6.06 -8.57 3.22
N GLY A 83 6.15 -8.43 4.55
CA GLY A 83 7.07 -7.50 5.21
C GLY A 83 6.54 -6.07 5.27
N ILE A 84 5.22 -5.87 5.17
CA ILE A 84 4.56 -4.58 5.36
C ILE A 84 4.50 -4.21 6.85
N ILE A 85 4.37 -5.22 7.71
CA ILE A 85 4.41 -5.06 9.17
C ILE A 85 5.55 -5.89 9.76
N GLN A 86 5.99 -5.53 10.97
CA GLN A 86 7.02 -6.25 11.70
C GLN A 86 6.70 -6.26 13.20
N PRO A 87 7.15 -7.28 13.95
CA PRO A 87 7.11 -7.24 15.40
C PRO A 87 7.85 -6.03 15.94
N SER A 88 7.21 -5.28 16.84
CA SER A 88 7.84 -4.17 17.55
C SER A 88 8.20 -4.60 18.96
N THR A 89 9.34 -4.13 19.46
CA THR A 89 9.70 -4.26 20.87
C THR A 89 9.11 -3.05 21.59
N CYS A 90 8.18 -3.30 22.50
CA CYS A 90 7.72 -2.29 23.46
C CYS A 90 8.60 -2.25 24.70
#